data_AF-A0A1G0Z1V3-F1
#
_entry.id   AF-A0A1G0Z1V3-F1
#
_cell.length_a   1.000
_cell.length_b   1.000
_cell.length_c   1.000
_cell.angle_alpha   90.00
_cell.angle_beta   90.00
_cell.angle_gamma   90.00
#
_symmetry.space_group_name_H-M   'P 1'
#
loop_
_entity.id
_entity.type
_entity.pdbx_description
1 polymer ?
#
loop_
_entity_poly.entity_id
_entity_poly.type
_entity_poly.pdbx_seq_one_letter_code
_entity_poly.pdbx_strand_id
1 'polypeptide(L)'
;MKDRGQNCMDKEVSTSSLIEFGKSHINGIESFWGVAKTRLSKFKGIHKSTFYLHLKECEFRFNHRNDDLYRLLLNLINKRQLKLF
;
A
#
# COMPACT_ATOMS: atom_id res chain seq x y z
N MET A 1 55.56 -4.08 -22.69
CA MET A 1 54.09 -4.00 -22.82
C MET A 1 53.64 -2.76 -22.06
N LYS A 2 52.96 -1.83 -22.75
CA LYS A 2 52.62 -0.50 -22.24
C LYS A 2 51.17 -0.52 -21.82
N ASP A 3 50.90 -0.83 -20.57
CA ASP A 3 49.55 -0.73 -20.02
C ASP A 3 49.30 0.71 -19.57
N ARG A 4 48.53 1.39 -20.41
CA ARG A 4 47.91 2.70 -20.18
C ARG A 4 46.55 2.44 -19.55
N GLY A 5 46.24 3.11 -18.44
CA GLY A 5 44.87 3.12 -17.94
C GLY A 5 44.66 3.65 -16.53
N GLN A 6 45.36 4.70 -16.10
CA GLN A 6 44.89 5.53 -14.99
C GLN A 6 44.08 6.69 -15.59
N ASN A 7 42.77 6.67 -15.39
CA ASN A 7 41.84 7.80 -15.50
C ASN A 7 40.69 7.39 -14.54
N CYS A 8 40.61 7.79 -13.27
CA CYS A 8 40.56 9.13 -12.67
C CYS A 8 39.55 10.03 -13.37
N MET A 9 38.53 10.47 -12.62
CA MET A 9 37.24 11.08 -13.02
C MET A 9 36.15 10.01 -13.28
N ASP A 10 35.00 9.93 -12.62
CA ASP A 10 34.30 10.88 -11.75
C ASP A 10 33.26 10.17 -10.87
N LYS A 11 33.24 10.56 -9.58
CA LYS A 11 32.05 10.81 -8.76
C LYS A 11 30.85 9.86 -8.91
N GLU A 12 30.85 8.77 -8.15
CA GLU A 12 29.60 8.25 -7.60
C GLU A 12 29.23 9.07 -6.35
N VAL A 13 28.74 10.28 -6.60
CA VAL A 13 27.89 10.99 -5.64
C VAL A 13 26.59 10.22 -5.52
N SER A 14 26.43 9.53 -4.39
CA SER A 14 25.16 9.30 -3.68
C SER A 14 23.89 9.20 -4.55
N THR A 15 23.69 8.06 -5.23
CA THR A 15 22.40 7.75 -5.90
C THR A 15 21.58 6.71 -5.13
N SER A 16 22.10 6.15 -4.04
CA SER A 16 21.41 5.13 -3.22
C SER A 16 20.20 5.67 -2.46
N SER A 17 20.14 6.97 -2.17
CA SER A 17 19.07 7.59 -1.36
C SER A 17 17.83 8.02 -2.17
N LEU A 18 17.88 7.98 -3.51
CA LEU A 18 16.74 8.36 -4.37
C LEU A 18 15.97 7.15 -4.94
N ILE A 19 16.49 5.92 -4.78
CA ILE A 19 15.87 4.67 -5.27
C ILE A 19 15.20 3.88 -4.11
N GLU A 20 14.90 4.49 -2.97
CA GLU A 20 14.20 3.79 -1.88
C GLU A 20 12.68 3.99 -1.90
N PHE A 21 12.19 5.06 -2.54
CA PHE A 21 10.75 5.36 -2.62
C PHE A 21 10.01 4.57 -3.72
N GLY A 22 10.73 4.03 -4.71
CA GLY A 22 10.12 3.31 -5.85
C GLY A 22 9.93 1.81 -5.64
N LYS A 23 10.84 1.15 -4.92
CA LYS A 23 10.77 -0.31 -4.68
C LYS A 23 9.76 -0.66 -3.60
N SER A 24 9.65 0.15 -2.57
CA SER A 24 8.72 -0.04 -1.44
C SER A 24 7.26 0.17 -1.85
N HIS A 25 6.96 1.13 -2.74
CA HIS A 25 5.61 1.40 -3.21
C HIS A 25 5.06 0.32 -4.15
N ILE A 26 5.89 -0.18 -5.09
CA ILE A 26 5.55 -1.34 -5.94
C ILE A 26 5.28 -2.59 -5.07
N ASN A 27 6.13 -2.83 -4.07
CA ASN A 27 5.91 -3.95 -3.13
C ASN A 27 4.62 -3.77 -2.30
N GLY A 28 4.28 -2.53 -1.96
CA GLY A 28 3.04 -2.20 -1.24
C GLY A 28 1.78 -2.50 -2.04
N ILE A 29 1.74 -2.14 -3.33
CA ILE A 29 0.57 -2.40 -4.19
C ILE A 29 0.42 -3.89 -4.51
N GLU A 30 1.52 -4.62 -4.73
CA GLU A 30 1.48 -6.07 -4.92
C GLU A 30 1.00 -6.81 -3.66
N SER A 31 1.51 -6.40 -2.49
CA SER A 31 1.08 -6.92 -1.18
C SER A 31 -0.41 -6.67 -0.95
N PHE A 32 -0.89 -5.46 -1.28
CA PHE A 32 -2.30 -5.12 -1.21
C PHE A 32 -3.17 -6.06 -2.06
N TRP A 33 -2.82 -6.25 -3.35
CA TRP A 33 -3.58 -7.12 -4.24
C TRP A 33 -3.53 -8.59 -3.81
N GLY A 34 -2.43 -9.05 -3.22
CA GLY A 34 -2.34 -10.37 -2.59
C GLY A 34 -3.40 -10.56 -1.51
N VAL A 35 -3.47 -9.63 -0.56
CA VAL A 35 -4.45 -9.66 0.54
C VAL A 35 -5.89 -9.49 0.04
N ALA A 36 -6.11 -8.55 -0.88
CA ALA A 36 -7.43 -8.30 -1.46
C ALA A 36 -7.97 -9.54 -2.19
N LYS A 37 -7.15 -10.23 -3.00
CA LYS A 37 -7.55 -11.47 -3.68
C LYS A 37 -7.98 -12.55 -2.69
N THR A 38 -7.19 -12.82 -1.64
CA THR A 38 -7.52 -13.83 -0.62
C THR A 38 -8.79 -13.49 0.16
N ARG A 39 -9.07 -12.20 0.40
CA ARG A 39 -10.32 -11.75 1.04
C ARG A 39 -11.51 -11.92 0.10
N LEU A 40 -11.38 -11.44 -1.13
CA LEU A 40 -12.44 -11.47 -2.13
C LEU A 40 -12.80 -12.91 -2.53
N SER A 41 -11.84 -13.83 -2.54
CA SER A 41 -12.07 -15.25 -2.87
C SER A 41 -12.91 -16.01 -1.83
N LYS A 42 -13.05 -15.48 -0.61
CA LYS A 42 -13.93 -16.07 0.42
C LYS A 42 -15.40 -15.77 0.17
N PHE A 43 -15.70 -14.74 -0.61
CA PHE A 43 -17.07 -14.46 -1.03
C PHE A 43 -17.42 -15.43 -2.17
N LYS A 44 -18.60 -16.07 -2.12
CA LYS A 44 -19.09 -17.00 -3.15
C LYS A 44 -19.59 -16.28 -4.40
N GLY A 45 -18.90 -15.23 -4.82
CA GLY A 45 -19.34 -14.25 -5.81
C GLY A 45 -19.62 -12.89 -5.18
N ILE A 46 -19.31 -11.84 -5.94
CA ILE A 46 -19.51 -10.45 -5.55
C ILE A 46 -20.30 -9.79 -6.68
N HIS A 47 -21.38 -9.10 -6.33
CA HIS A 47 -22.17 -8.37 -7.31
C HIS A 47 -21.36 -7.18 -7.85
N LYS A 48 -21.42 -6.93 -9.15
CA LYS A 48 -20.62 -5.87 -9.79
C LYS A 48 -20.86 -4.49 -9.17
N SER A 49 -22.09 -4.21 -8.71
CA SER A 49 -22.41 -2.93 -8.06
C SER A 49 -21.78 -2.76 -6.66
N THR A 50 -21.52 -3.86 -5.94
CA THR A 50 -20.95 -3.81 -4.58
C THR A 50 -19.44 -4.03 -4.57
N PHE A 51 -18.85 -4.46 -5.69
CA PHE A 51 -17.43 -4.72 -5.81
C PHE A 51 -16.56 -3.53 -5.33
N TYR A 52 -16.94 -2.30 -5.70
CA TYR A 52 -16.25 -1.09 -5.25
C TYR A 52 -16.22 -0.95 -3.73
N LEU A 53 -17.34 -1.27 -3.05
CA LEU A 53 -17.42 -1.21 -1.59
C LEU A 53 -16.50 -2.25 -0.94
N HIS A 54 -16.45 -3.48 -1.47
CA HIS A 54 -15.54 -4.51 -0.98
C HIS A 54 -14.07 -4.13 -1.18
N LEU A 55 -13.75 -3.49 -2.31
CA LEU A 55 -12.39 -3.03 -2.57
C LEU A 55 -11.98 -1.90 -1.61
N LYS A 56 -12.88 -0.94 -1.33
CA LYS A 56 -12.67 0.12 -0.34
C LYS A 56 -12.54 -0.42 1.09
N GLU A 57 -13.29 -1.46 1.44
CA GLU A 57 -13.14 -2.14 2.72
C GLU A 57 -11.77 -2.85 2.83
N CYS A 58 -11.32 -3.51 1.76
CA CYS A 58 -9.99 -4.11 1.70
C CYS A 58 -8.88 -3.05 1.84
N GLU A 59 -9.00 -1.90 1.17
CA GLU A 59 -8.09 -0.75 1.30
C GLU A 59 -8.01 -0.27 2.75
N PHE A 60 -9.18 -0.03 3.36
CA PHE A 60 -9.25 0.42 4.75
C PHE A 60 -8.56 -0.55 5.71
N ARG A 61 -8.79 -1.85 5.56
CA ARG A 61 -8.20 -2.88 6.42
C ARG A 61 -6.71 -3.09 6.17
N PHE A 62 -6.24 -2.91 4.95
CA PHE A 62 -4.82 -3.02 4.63
C PHE A 62 -4.01 -1.87 5.24
N ASN A 63 -4.56 -0.66 5.20
CA ASN A 63 -3.95 0.54 5.75
C ASN A 63 -3.94 0.52 7.29
N HIS A 64 -4.99 -0.01 7.92
CA HIS A 64 -5.15 -0.08 9.37
C HIS A 64 -4.88 -1.49 9.94
N ARG A 65 -4.01 -2.27 9.30
CA ARG A 65 -3.77 -3.68 9.63
C ARG A 65 -3.22 -3.93 11.04
N ASN A 66 -2.57 -2.93 11.62
CA ASN A 66 -1.98 -2.98 12.96
C ASN A 66 -2.82 -2.20 13.99
N ASP A 67 -3.93 -1.60 13.57
CA ASP A 67 -4.76 -0.78 14.43
C ASP A 67 -5.93 -1.58 15.01
N ASP A 68 -6.45 -1.10 16.15
CA ASP A 68 -7.71 -1.59 16.69
C ASP A 68 -8.87 -1.04 15.83
N LEU A 69 -9.31 -1.87 14.87
CA LEU A 69 -10.41 -1.56 13.96
C LEU A 69 -11.70 -1.19 14.71
N TYR A 70 -11.97 -1.79 15.86
CA TYR A 70 -13.18 -1.50 16.63
C TYR A 70 -13.14 -0.07 17.16
N ARG A 71 -12.03 0.33 17.78
CA ARG A 71 -11.85 1.71 18.25
C ARG A 71 -11.88 2.71 17.09
N LEU A 72 -11.27 2.35 15.97
CA LEU A 72 -11.26 3.21 14.78
C LEU A 72 -12.67 3.43 14.21
N LEU A 73 -13.46 2.37 14.06
CA LEU A 73 -14.84 2.45 13.62
C LEU A 73 -15.71 3.23 14.60
N LEU A 74 -15.56 2.99 15.90
CA LEU A 74 -16.27 3.73 16.94
C LEU A 74 -15.96 5.23 16.86
N ASN A 75 -14.69 5.58 16.68
CA ASN A 75 -14.27 6.97 16.47
C ASN A 75 -14.84 7.58 15.19
N LEU A 76 -14.88 6.83 14.08
CA LEU A 76 -15.45 7.33 12.82
C LEU A 76 -16.95 7.58 12.94
N ILE A 77 -17.68 6.66 13.59
CA ILE A 77 -19.12 6.79 13.83
C ILE A 77 -19.41 7.98 14.76
N ASN A 78 -18.63 8.13 15.83
CA ASN A 78 -18.80 9.24 16.79
C ASN A 78 -18.39 10.61 16.20
N LYS A 79 -17.33 10.66 15.39
CA LYS A 79 -16.86 11.89 14.72
C LYS A 79 -17.80 12.33 13.60
N ARG A 80 -18.30 11.37 12.82
CA ARG A 80 -19.36 11.63 11.84
C ARG A 80 -20.69 11.63 12.59
N GLN A 81 -20.84 12.57 13.55
CA GLN A 81 -22.09 12.87 14.26
C GLN A 81 -23.21 12.58 13.28
N LEU A 82 -23.89 11.46 13.49
CA LEU A 82 -25.05 11.12 12.72
C LEU A 82 -26.04 12.23 13.08
N LYS A 83 -26.11 13.28 12.26
CA LYS A 83 -27.33 14.06 12.06
C LYS A 83 -28.34 13.11 11.41
N LEU A 84 -28.71 12.08 12.17
CA LEU A 84 -29.85 11.21 11.94
C LEU A 84 -30.86 11.50 13.04
N PHE A 85 -31.09 12.79 13.30
CA PHE A 85 -32.31 13.39 13.84
C PHE A 85 -32.35 14.82 13.32
#